data_AF-A0A2E5JUJ1-F1
#
_entry.id   AF-A0A2E5JUJ1-F1
#
_cell.length_a   1.000
_cell.length_b   1.000
_cell.length_c   1.000
_cell.angle_alpha   90.00
_cell.angle_beta   90.00
_cell.angle_gamma   90.00
#
_symmetry.space_group_name_H-M   'P 1'
#
loop_
_entity.id
_entity.type
_entity.pdbx_description
1 polymer ?
#
loop_
_entity_poly.entity_id
_entity_poly.type
_entity_poly.pdbx_seq_one_letter_code
_entity_poly.pdbx_strand_id
1 'polypeptide(L)'
;MEGIIFGICAAFSWALGGVSVRIALQYLSPVLTTTVSLIVGFFLTFVIVLAIFPNEIHGIQGPILLWLCLYGTLNFPLGRYLNYSSIRIVGVSRATPIFSISTVLAIVYGIILLDETVNAQLVLGAVVVLIGVILIMSENHDK
;
A
#
# COMPACT_ATOMS: atom_id res chain seq x y z
N MET A 1 2.41 5.81 -20.96
CA MET A 1 2.82 4.38 -20.93
C MET A 1 3.76 4.08 -19.77
N GLU A 2 4.72 4.98 -19.47
CA GLU A 2 5.67 4.84 -18.35
C GLU A 2 5.00 4.58 -16.99
N GLY A 3 3.91 5.29 -16.66
CA GLY A 3 3.16 5.06 -15.42
C GLY A 3 2.58 3.65 -15.26
N ILE A 4 2.18 3.01 -16.38
CA ILE A 4 1.68 1.63 -16.36
C ILE A 4 2.82 0.67 -16.00
N ILE A 5 4.01 0.90 -16.55
CA ILE A 5 5.21 0.10 -16.27
C ILE A 5 5.58 0.22 -14.79
N PHE A 6 5.62 1.44 -14.24
CA PHE A 6 5.87 1.64 -12.81
C PHE A 6 4.82 0.98 -11.93
N GLY A 7 3.54 1.02 -12.33
CA GLY A 7 2.46 0.32 -11.63
C GLY A 7 2.65 -1.20 -11.60
N ILE A 8 3.05 -1.81 -12.73
CA ILE A 8 3.32 -3.24 -12.81
C ILE A 8 4.54 -3.62 -11.96
N CYS A 9 5.64 -2.85 -12.05
CA CYS A 9 6.82 -3.08 -11.20
C CYS A 9 6.48 -2.95 -9.72
N ALA A 10 5.69 -1.94 -9.35
CA ALA A 10 5.22 -1.78 -7.98
C ALA A 10 4.38 -2.98 -7.53
N ALA A 11 3.45 -3.47 -8.36
CA ALA A 11 2.65 -4.65 -8.05
C ALA A 11 3.52 -5.89 -7.84
N PHE A 12 4.56 -6.08 -8.65
CA PHE A 12 5.53 -7.16 -8.46
C PHE A 12 6.28 -7.04 -7.12
N SER A 13 6.79 -5.85 -6.79
CA SER A 13 7.46 -5.60 -5.51
C SER A 13 6.55 -5.83 -4.31
N TRP A 14 5.28 -5.40 -4.39
CA TRP A 14 4.30 -5.62 -3.33
C TRP A 14 3.93 -7.10 -3.18
N ALA A 15 3.78 -7.84 -4.29
CA ALA A 15 3.50 -9.28 -4.24
C ALA A 15 4.66 -10.06 -3.61
N LEU A 16 5.90 -9.82 -4.06
CA LEU A 16 7.09 -10.47 -3.50
C LEU A 16 7.28 -10.09 -2.02
N GLY A 17 7.14 -8.80 -1.70
CA GLY A 17 7.22 -8.30 -0.32
C GLY A 17 6.15 -8.91 0.58
N GLY A 18 4.92 -9.08 0.10
CA GLY A 18 3.83 -9.73 0.83
C GLY A 18 4.17 -11.18 1.21
N VAL A 19 4.76 -11.94 0.28
CA VAL A 19 5.24 -13.31 0.55
C VAL A 19 6.37 -13.31 1.58
N SER A 20 7.37 -12.43 1.42
CA SER A 20 8.48 -12.31 2.39
C SER A 20 8.00 -11.95 3.79
N VAL A 21 7.05 -11.01 3.90
CA VAL A 21 6.43 -10.61 5.17
C VAL A 21 5.66 -11.77 5.79
N ARG A 22 4.91 -12.55 4.99
CA ARG A 22 4.19 -13.72 5.49
C ARG A 22 5.14 -14.75 6.10
N ILE A 23 6.33 -14.94 5.54
CA ILE A 23 7.36 -15.80 6.12
C ILE A 23 7.82 -15.24 7.48
N ALA A 24 8.14 -13.94 7.54
CA ALA A 24 8.56 -13.30 8.79
C ALA A 24 7.49 -13.40 9.90
N LEU A 25 6.20 -13.26 9.55
CA LEU A 25 5.07 -13.32 10.48
C LEU A 25 4.80 -14.71 11.07
N GLN A 26 5.46 -15.77 10.58
CA GLN A 26 5.42 -17.09 11.20
C GLN A 26 6.23 -17.13 12.50
N TYR A 27 7.25 -16.26 12.61
CA TYR A 27 8.20 -16.24 13.73
C TYR A 27 8.09 -14.95 14.56
N LEU A 28 7.59 -13.87 13.97
CA LEU A 28 7.58 -12.53 14.55
C LEU A 28 6.17 -11.96 14.70
N SER A 29 5.99 -11.02 15.63
CA SER A 29 4.74 -10.28 15.75
C SER A 29 4.58 -9.27 14.60
N PRO A 30 3.33 -8.89 14.22
CA PRO A 30 3.10 -7.86 13.21
C PRO A 30 3.74 -6.52 13.56
N VAL A 31 3.75 -6.15 14.85
CA VAL A 31 4.37 -4.91 15.33
C VAL A 31 5.87 -4.93 15.04
N LEU A 32 6.58 -5.98 15.49
CA LEU A 32 8.02 -6.08 15.29
C LEU A 32 8.39 -6.15 13.80
N THR A 33 7.63 -6.92 13.01
CA THR A 33 7.81 -7.04 11.55
C THR A 33 7.63 -5.68 10.87
N THR A 34 6.61 -4.91 11.28
CA THR A 34 6.38 -3.56 10.78
C THR A 34 7.55 -2.66 11.13
N THR A 35 7.95 -2.59 12.41
CA THR A 35 9.06 -1.75 12.87
C THR A 35 10.35 -2.03 12.12
N VAL A 36 10.75 -3.30 11.98
CA VAL A 36 11.96 -3.67 11.24
C VAL A 36 11.86 -3.23 9.78
N SER A 37 10.72 -3.45 9.13
CA SER A 37 10.52 -3.04 7.72
C SER A 37 10.59 -1.52 7.53
N LEU A 38 10.12 -0.73 8.52
CA LEU A 38 10.19 0.73 8.48
C LEU A 38 11.62 1.24 8.70
N ILE A 39 12.36 0.64 9.63
CA ILE A 39 13.76 1.01 9.87
C ILE A 39 14.60 0.76 8.62
N VAL A 40 14.51 -0.44 8.03
CA VAL A 40 15.26 -0.79 6.82
C VAL A 40 14.85 0.10 5.65
N GLY A 41 13.54 0.32 5.46
CA GLY A 41 13.03 1.21 4.42
C GLY A 41 13.53 2.64 4.57
N PHE A 42 13.48 3.19 5.79
CA PHE A 42 13.98 4.53 6.11
C PHE A 42 15.44 4.68 5.70
N PHE A 43 16.34 3.80 6.19
CA PHE A 43 17.76 3.90 5.87
C PHE A 43 18.04 3.84 4.37
N LEU A 44 17.40 2.92 3.65
CA LEU A 44 17.58 2.79 2.20
C LEU A 44 17.13 4.07 1.47
N THR A 45 15.92 4.55 1.75
CA THR A 45 15.39 5.76 1.11
C THR A 45 16.16 7.01 1.50
N PHE A 46 16.66 7.07 2.73
CA PHE A 46 17.44 8.19 3.24
C PHE A 46 18.81 8.29 2.55
N VAL A 47 19.48 7.15 2.32
CA VAL A 47 20.72 7.14 1.54
C VAL A 47 20.48 7.58 0.10
N ILE A 48 19.36 7.14 -0.51
CA ILE A 48 19.01 7.52 -1.88
C ILE A 48 18.76 9.03 -2.01
N VAL A 49 17.99 9.64 -1.09
CA VAL A 49 17.71 11.08 -1.17
C VAL A 49 18.98 11.91 -0.98
N LEU A 50 19.89 11.49 -0.09
CA LEU A 50 21.17 12.17 0.09
C LEU A 50 22.08 12.05 -1.14
N ALA A 51 22.05 10.90 -1.83
CA ALA A 51 22.91 10.65 -2.98
C ALA A 51 22.41 11.33 -4.26
N ILE A 52 21.11 11.38 -4.48
CA ILE A 52 20.51 11.80 -5.76
C ILE A 52 19.88 13.20 -5.67
N PHE A 53 19.25 13.53 -4.53
CA PHE A 53 18.48 14.76 -4.36
C PHE A 53 18.88 15.56 -3.10
N PRO A 54 20.19 15.82 -2.88
CA PRO A 54 20.65 16.44 -1.63
C PRO A 54 20.05 17.84 -1.38
N ASN A 55 19.73 18.57 -2.44
CA ASN A 55 19.24 19.95 -2.34
C ASN A 55 17.74 20.03 -1.97
N GLU A 56 16.96 18.97 -2.17
CA GLU A 56 15.51 19.00 -1.90
C GLU A 56 15.20 18.98 -0.39
N ILE A 57 16.12 18.45 0.42
CA ILE A 57 15.98 18.34 1.88
C ILE A 57 15.85 19.72 2.53
N HIS A 58 16.50 20.73 1.96
CA HIS A 58 16.52 22.10 2.48
C HIS A 58 15.28 22.92 2.05
N GLY A 59 14.49 22.42 1.09
CA GLY A 59 13.35 23.13 0.50
C GLY A 59 12.00 22.83 1.16
N ILE A 60 11.94 21.98 2.18
CA ILE A 60 10.68 21.52 2.77
C ILE A 60 10.01 22.65 3.56
N GLN A 61 8.86 23.12 3.08
CA GLN A 61 8.05 24.11 3.77
C GLN A 61 7.25 23.47 4.92
N GLY A 62 7.05 24.21 6.02
CA GLY A 62 6.37 23.71 7.22
C GLY A 62 4.99 23.06 6.98
N PRO A 63 4.08 23.66 6.18
CA PRO A 63 2.80 23.04 5.87
C PRO A 63 2.91 21.71 5.11
N ILE A 64 3.88 21.61 4.20
CA ILE A 64 4.14 20.38 3.42
C ILE A 64 4.66 19.29 4.36
N LEU A 65 5.54 19.65 5.30
CA LEU A 65 6.03 18.73 6.31
C LEU A 65 4.90 18.12 7.15
N LEU A 66 3.87 18.91 7.50
CA LEU A 66 2.72 18.39 8.24
C LEU A 66 1.95 17.33 7.43
N TRP A 67 1.70 17.58 6.15
CA TRP A 67 1.04 16.59 5.27
C TRP A 67 1.90 15.33 5.10
N LEU A 68 3.21 15.47 4.98
CA LEU A 68 4.14 14.34 4.93
C LEU A 68 4.17 13.55 6.23
N CYS A 69 4.09 14.21 7.39
CA CYS A 69 3.97 13.54 8.68
C CYS A 69 2.65 12.76 8.79
N LEU A 70 1.53 13.37 8.39
CA LEU A 70 0.23 12.70 8.38
C LEU A 70 0.23 11.47 7.46
N TYR A 71 0.69 11.64 6.21
CA TYR A 71 0.88 10.54 5.28
C TYR A 71 1.81 9.47 5.87
N GLY A 72 2.94 9.92 6.44
CA GLY A 72 3.95 9.10 7.07
C GLY A 72 3.38 8.19 8.16
N THR A 73 2.58 8.75 9.08
CA THR A 73 1.97 8.01 10.19
C THR A 73 0.80 7.12 9.75
N LEU A 74 -0.06 7.61 8.87
CA LEU A 74 -1.25 6.88 8.44
C LEU A 74 -0.89 5.71 7.51
N ASN A 75 0.03 5.92 6.59
CA ASN A 75 0.37 4.92 5.58
C ASN A 75 1.32 3.86 6.14
N PHE A 76 2.42 4.30 6.79
CA PHE A 76 3.51 3.41 7.14
C PHE A 76 3.30 2.68 8.50
N PRO A 77 3.28 3.32 9.68
CA PRO A 77 2.96 2.60 10.91
C PRO A 77 1.57 1.98 10.91
N LEU A 78 0.52 2.77 10.67
CA LEU A 78 -0.85 2.31 10.85
C LEU A 78 -1.28 1.36 9.72
N GLY A 79 -1.21 1.84 8.47
CA GLY A 79 -1.60 1.06 7.30
C GLY A 79 -0.82 -0.24 7.16
N ARG A 80 0.50 -0.20 7.30
CA ARG A 80 1.37 -1.38 7.16
C ARG A 80 1.17 -2.37 8.32
N TYR A 81 0.99 -1.89 9.55
CA TYR A 81 0.65 -2.76 10.68
C TYR A 81 -0.67 -3.50 10.45
N LEU A 82 -1.72 -2.78 10.03
CA LEU A 82 -3.03 -3.37 9.75
C LEU A 82 -2.95 -4.38 8.61
N ASN A 83 -2.22 -4.05 7.54
CA ASN A 83 -1.98 -4.96 6.42
C ASN A 83 -1.20 -6.22 6.83
N TYR A 84 -0.13 -6.08 7.61
CA TYR A 84 0.64 -7.23 8.08
C TYR A 84 -0.18 -8.09 9.06
N SER A 85 -1.03 -7.45 9.87
CA SER A 85 -1.96 -8.16 10.74
C SER A 85 -2.99 -8.95 9.94
N SER A 86 -3.56 -8.37 8.87
CA SER A 86 -4.46 -9.12 7.98
C SER A 86 -3.73 -10.26 7.29
N ILE A 87 -2.52 -10.03 6.79
CA ILE A 87 -1.70 -11.07 6.17
C ILE A 87 -1.41 -12.20 7.17
N ARG A 88 -1.17 -11.90 8.45
CA ARG A 88 -0.96 -12.91 9.49
C ARG A 88 -2.19 -13.78 9.72
N ILE A 89 -3.38 -13.18 9.73
CA ILE A 89 -4.64 -13.87 10.04
C ILE A 89 -5.13 -14.69 8.83
N VAL A 90 -5.26 -14.08 7.65
CA VAL A 90 -5.92 -14.71 6.49
C VAL A 90 -4.96 -15.17 5.39
N GLY A 91 -3.67 -14.88 5.52
CA GLY A 91 -2.65 -15.17 4.50
C GLY A 91 -2.59 -14.11 3.39
N VAL A 92 -1.50 -14.13 2.62
CA VAL A 92 -1.23 -13.12 1.56
C VAL A 92 -2.29 -13.17 0.47
N SER A 93 -2.60 -14.37 -0.04
CA SER A 93 -3.52 -14.56 -1.17
C SER A 93 -4.95 -14.08 -0.91
N ARG A 94 -5.39 -14.03 0.37
CA ARG A 94 -6.71 -13.48 0.75
C ARG A 94 -6.62 -12.03 1.20
N ALA A 95 -5.55 -11.63 1.89
CA ALA A 95 -5.37 -10.25 2.34
C ALA A 95 -5.18 -9.26 1.17
N THR A 96 -4.45 -9.66 0.12
CA THR A 96 -4.14 -8.77 -1.00
C THR A 96 -5.39 -8.34 -1.79
N PRO A 97 -6.30 -9.25 -2.22
CA PRO A 97 -7.53 -8.86 -2.90
C PRO A 97 -8.45 -7.97 -2.06
N ILE A 98 -8.53 -8.20 -0.74
CA ILE A 98 -9.32 -7.35 0.17
C ILE A 98 -8.85 -5.89 0.08
N PHE A 99 -7.53 -5.68 -0.06
CA PHE A 99 -6.95 -4.35 -0.17
C PHE A 99 -7.39 -3.58 -1.42
N SER A 100 -7.92 -4.25 -2.45
CA SER A 100 -8.49 -3.61 -3.64
C SER A 100 -9.70 -2.72 -3.34
N ILE A 101 -10.29 -2.79 -2.13
CA ILE A 101 -11.28 -1.78 -1.69
C ILE A 101 -10.70 -0.36 -1.66
N SER A 102 -9.38 -0.24 -1.50
CA SER A 102 -8.67 1.05 -1.62
C SER A 102 -8.86 1.68 -3.00
N THR A 103 -9.07 0.90 -4.07
CA THR A 103 -9.39 1.43 -5.40
C THR A 103 -10.70 2.21 -5.40
N VAL A 104 -11.73 1.68 -4.72
CA VAL A 104 -13.02 2.36 -4.62
C VAL A 104 -12.91 3.62 -3.77
N LEU A 105 -12.21 3.52 -2.64
CA LEU A 105 -11.95 4.68 -1.78
C LEU A 105 -11.12 5.75 -2.51
N ALA A 106 -10.17 5.35 -3.35
CA ALA A 106 -9.37 6.27 -4.16
C ALA A 106 -10.24 7.02 -5.18
N ILE A 107 -11.18 6.36 -5.85
CA ILE A 107 -12.14 7.02 -6.75
C ILE A 107 -13.00 8.02 -5.96
N VAL A 108 -13.51 7.62 -4.79
CA VAL A 108 -14.35 8.49 -3.94
C VAL A 108 -13.55 9.71 -3.46
N TYR A 109 -12.33 9.52 -2.98
CA TYR A 109 -11.46 10.61 -2.55
C TYR A 109 -10.99 11.47 -3.72
N GLY A 110 -10.77 10.89 -4.90
CA GLY A 110 -10.48 11.61 -6.13
C GLY A 110 -11.59 12.61 -6.49
N ILE A 111 -12.84 12.17 -6.42
CA ILE A 111 -14.01 13.04 -6.64
C ILE A 111 -14.08 14.13 -5.56
N ILE A 112 -14.05 13.74 -4.28
CA ILE A 112 -14.37 14.65 -3.17
C ILE A 112 -13.25 15.66 -2.90
N LEU A 113 -11.98 15.22 -2.98
CA LEU A 113 -10.82 16.00 -2.55
C LEU A 113 -10.01 16.57 -3.72
N LEU A 114 -10.02 15.90 -4.87
CA LEU A 114 -9.22 16.30 -6.05
C LEU A 114 -10.09 16.82 -7.22
N ASP A 115 -11.41 16.84 -7.06
CA ASP A 115 -12.37 17.28 -8.09
C ASP A 115 -12.23 16.49 -9.41
N GLU A 116 -11.87 15.20 -9.30
CA GLU A 116 -11.70 14.33 -10.46
C GLU A 116 -13.05 13.98 -11.11
N THR A 117 -13.14 14.15 -12.43
CA THR A 117 -14.31 13.72 -13.21
C THR A 117 -14.21 12.23 -13.52
N VAL A 118 -15.13 11.44 -12.97
CA VAL A 118 -15.15 9.99 -13.12
C VAL A 118 -16.12 9.60 -14.24
N ASN A 119 -15.64 8.80 -15.21
CA ASN A 119 -16.48 8.29 -16.28
C ASN A 119 -17.16 6.96 -15.89
N ALA A 120 -18.24 6.61 -16.60
CA ALA A 120 -18.99 5.38 -16.32
C ALA A 120 -18.15 4.09 -16.52
N GLN A 121 -17.15 4.12 -17.40
CA GLN A 121 -16.27 2.97 -17.66
C GLN A 121 -15.36 2.66 -16.46
N LEU A 122 -14.84 3.69 -15.80
CA LEU A 122 -14.00 3.57 -14.61
C LEU A 122 -14.80 2.98 -13.44
N VAL A 123 -16.05 3.44 -13.26
CA VAL A 123 -16.96 2.88 -12.25
C VAL A 123 -17.27 1.41 -12.55
N LEU A 124 -17.60 1.08 -13.80
CA LEU A 124 -17.83 -0.31 -14.21
C LEU A 124 -16.59 -1.20 -13.96
N GLY A 125 -15.40 -0.71 -14.30
CA GLY A 125 -14.15 -1.42 -14.02
C GLY A 125 -13.94 -1.67 -12.52
N ALA A 126 -14.18 -0.66 -11.68
CA ALA A 126 -14.08 -0.81 -10.23
C ALA A 126 -15.08 -1.83 -9.68
N VAL A 127 -16.32 -1.87 -10.20
CA VAL A 127 -17.32 -2.88 -9.83
C VAL A 127 -16.87 -4.28 -10.23
N VAL A 128 -16.31 -4.47 -11.42
CA VAL A 128 -15.78 -5.77 -11.87
C VAL A 128 -14.63 -6.23 -10.97
N VAL A 129 -13.72 -5.32 -10.60
CA VAL A 129 -12.64 -5.63 -9.65
C VAL A 129 -13.21 -6.08 -8.30
N LEU A 130 -14.20 -5.37 -7.76
CA LEU A 130 -14.84 -5.76 -6.51
C LEU A 130 -15.50 -7.14 -6.58
N ILE A 131 -16.19 -7.46 -7.67
CA ILE A 131 -16.78 -8.79 -7.88
C ILE A 131 -15.68 -9.86 -7.88
N GLY A 132 -14.57 -9.63 -8.57
CA GLY A 132 -13.43 -10.54 -8.57
C GLY A 132 -12.85 -10.77 -7.17
N VAL A 133 -12.76 -9.72 -6.36
CA VAL A 133 -12.32 -9.81 -4.95
C VAL A 133 -13.29 -10.67 -4.13
N ILE A 134 -14.60 -10.43 -4.25
CA ILE A 134 -15.63 -11.21 -3.54
C ILE A 134 -15.53 -12.70 -3.91
N LEU A 135 -15.33 -13.00 -5.20
CA LEU A 135 -15.14 -14.37 -5.66
C LEU A 135 -13.91 -15.04 -5.03
N ILE A 136 -12.76 -14.36 -5.01
CA ILE A 136 -11.53 -14.87 -4.37
C ILE A 136 -11.74 -15.07 -2.86
N MET A 137 -12.50 -14.18 -2.22
CA MET A 137 -12.81 -14.32 -0.80
C MET A 137 -13.78 -15.47 -0.51
N SER A 138 -14.72 -15.75 -1.42
CA SER A 138 -15.72 -16.81 -1.28
C SER A 138 -15.16 -18.23 -1.37
N GLU A 139 -13.91 -18.38 -1.84
CA GLU A 139 -13.22 -19.67 -1.85
C GLU A 139 -12.94 -20.12 -0.39
N ASN A 140 -13.79 -21.03 0.10
CA ASN A 140 -13.64 -21.65 1.42
C ASN A 140 -12.41 -22.58 1.41
N HIS A 141 -11.41 -22.22 2.20
CA HIS A 141 -10.43 -23.18 2.68
C HIS A 141 -11.06 -23.92 3.87
N ASP A 142 -11.80 -24.99 3.58
CA ASP A 142 -11.96 -26.09 4.52
C ASP A 142 -10.61 -26.80 4.63
N LYS A 143 -9.76 -26.34 5.55
CA LYS A 143 -8.64 -27.08 6.13
C LYS A 143 -8.46 -26.69 7.59
#